data_AF-A0A2Z6RDR7-F1
#
_entry.id   AF-A0A2Z6RDR7-F1
#
_cell.length_a   1.000
_cell.length_b   1.000
_cell.length_c   1.000
_cell.angle_alpha   90.00
_cell.angle_beta   90.00
_cell.angle_gamma   90.00
#
_symmetry.space_group_name_H-M   'P 1'
#
loop_
_entity.id
_entity.type
_entity.pdbx_description
1 polymer ?
#
loop_
_entity_poly.entity_id
_entity_poly.type
_entity_poly.pdbx_seq_one_letter_code
_entity_poly.pdbx_strand_id
1 'polypeptide(L)'
;MWVLLEGDSNPIRIESDISLVVDLADFKHILRNELIKLKNIKERDIVFFTYHDLDTSLPPDTKLQPLADNTTKNEPLIVKYLSQV
;
A
#
# COMPACT_ATOMS: atom_id res chain seq x y z
N MET A 1 -0.95 8.17 6.09
CA MET A 1 -0.45 6.78 6.07
C MET A 1 0.93 6.75 5.45
N TRP A 2 1.81 5.87 5.93
CA TRP A 2 3.13 5.63 5.34
C TRP A 2 3.14 4.28 4.63
N VAL A 3 3.74 4.25 3.43
CA VAL A 3 3.90 3.03 2.63
C VAL A 3 5.35 2.82 2.26
N LEU A 4 5.81 1.57 2.23
CA LEU A 4 7.13 1.21 1.71
C LEU A 4 6.95 0.35 0.47
N LEU A 5 7.47 0.84 -0.66
CA LEU A 5 7.43 0.11 -1.91
C LEU A 5 8.54 -0.94 -1.95
N GLU A 6 8.25 -2.09 -2.55
CA GLU A 6 9.27 -3.08 -2.88
C GLU A 6 10.41 -2.46 -3.70
N GLY A 7 11.64 -2.74 -3.27
CA GLY A 7 12.87 -2.21 -3.86
C GLY A 7 13.31 -0.83 -3.32
N ASP A 8 12.45 -0.13 -2.56
CA ASP A 8 12.80 1.16 -1.96
C ASP A 8 13.34 0.97 -0.54
N SER A 9 14.29 1.82 -0.16
CA SER A 9 14.89 1.82 1.18
C SER A 9 14.17 2.74 2.16
N ASN A 10 13.27 3.61 1.69
CA ASN A 10 12.63 4.64 2.50
C ASN A 10 11.12 4.65 2.28
N PRO A 11 10.32 4.63 3.35
CA PRO A 11 8.88 4.76 3.23
C PRO A 11 8.47 6.16 2.79
N ILE A 12 7.38 6.21 2.05
CA ILE A 12 6.76 7.38 1.43
C ILE A 12 5.46 7.69 2.19
N ARG A 13 5.21 8.95 2.49
CA ARG A 13 3.95 9.39 3.06
C ARG A 13 2.94 9.58 1.93
N ILE A 14 1.77 8.97 2.08
CA ILE A 14 0.61 9.22 1.22
C ILE A 14 -0.08 10.48 1.72
N GLU A 15 -0.21 11.47 0.84
CA GLU A 15 -0.77 12.79 1.16
C GLU A 15 -2.26 12.91 0.82
N SER A 16 -2.76 12.07 -0.09
CA SER A 16 -4.18 11.99 -0.44
C SER A 16 -5.06 11.75 0.77
N ASP A 17 -6.24 12.38 0.74
CA ASP A 17 -7.29 12.09 1.71
C ASP A 17 -7.79 10.65 1.49
N ILE A 18 -7.59 9.82 2.51
CA ILE A 18 -8.00 8.42 2.53
C ILE A 18 -9.26 8.20 3.39
N SER A 19 -9.91 9.26 3.87
CA SER A 19 -11.05 9.18 4.78
C SER A 19 -12.26 8.46 4.17
N LEU A 20 -12.40 8.51 2.84
CA LEU A 20 -13.45 7.85 2.06
C LEU A 20 -13.06 6.45 1.57
N VAL A 21 -11.85 5.99 1.88
CA VAL A 21 -11.33 4.71 1.39
C VAL A 21 -11.67 3.62 2.39
N VAL A 22 -12.50 2.67 1.97
CA VAL A 22 -13.03 1.66 2.87
C VAL A 22 -11.99 0.58 3.12
N ASP A 23 -11.37 0.08 2.06
CA ASP A 23 -10.51 -1.10 2.09
C ASP A 23 -9.26 -0.97 1.22
N LEU A 24 -8.45 -2.01 1.21
CA LEU A 24 -7.22 -2.08 0.43
C LEU A 24 -7.48 -2.13 -1.08
N ALA A 25 -8.62 -2.61 -1.54
CA ALA A 25 -8.95 -2.62 -2.98
C ALA A 25 -9.12 -1.19 -3.50
N ASP A 26 -9.92 -0.37 -2.80
CA ASP A 26 -10.10 1.04 -3.12
C ASP A 26 -8.77 1.81 -3.03
N PHE A 27 -7.95 1.45 -2.02
CA PHE A 27 -6.68 2.12 -1.78
C PHE A 27 -5.68 1.95 -2.92
N LYS A 28 -5.73 0.84 -3.68
CA LYS A 28 -4.86 0.63 -4.86
C LYS A 28 -5.03 1.74 -5.90
N HIS A 29 -6.25 2.23 -6.09
CA HIS A 29 -6.52 3.32 -7.04
C HIS A 29 -5.80 4.61 -6.63
N ILE A 30 -5.79 4.94 -5.34
CA ILE A 30 -5.07 6.11 -4.81
C ILE A 30 -3.57 5.96 -5.00
N LEU A 31 -3.01 4.79 -4.65
CA LEU A 31 -1.58 4.54 -4.78
C LEU A 31 -1.09 4.68 -6.22
N ARG A 32 -1.86 4.23 -7.21
CA ARG A 32 -1.50 4.40 -8.63
C ARG A 32 -1.51 5.86 -9.06
N ASN A 33 -2.40 6.68 -8.50
CA ASN A 33 -2.48 8.09 -8.83
C ASN A 33 -1.37 8.91 -8.17
N GLU A 34 -1.04 8.62 -6.90
CA GLU A 34 0.01 9.32 -6.16
C GLU A 34 1.42 8.87 -6.55
N LEU A 35 1.64 7.56 -6.70
CA LEU A 35 2.98 7.00 -6.85
C LEU A 35 3.26 6.68 -8.31
N ILE A 36 4.12 7.48 -8.93
CA ILE A 36 4.55 7.33 -10.34
C ILE A 36 5.00 5.91 -10.64
N LYS A 37 5.70 5.25 -9.69
CA LYS A 37 6.17 3.86 -9.83
C LYS A 37 5.05 2.85 -10.03
N LEU A 38 3.85 3.12 -9.52
CA LEU A 38 2.70 2.22 -9.60
C LEU A 38 1.76 2.53 -10.76
N LYS A 39 1.94 3.64 -11.50
CA LYS A 39 1.03 4.04 -12.60
C LYS A 39 0.81 2.94 -13.64
N ASN A 40 1.89 2.23 -14.00
CA ASN A 40 1.87 1.17 -15.00
C ASN A 40 1.62 -0.23 -14.43
N ILE A 41 1.51 -0.36 -13.10
CA ILE A 41 1.22 -1.62 -12.44
C ILE A 41 -0.30 -1.82 -12.40
N LYS A 42 -0.77 -3.02 -12.76
CA LYS A 42 -2.20 -3.36 -12.65
C LYS A 42 -2.54 -3.54 -11.17
N GLU A 43 -3.73 -3.11 -10.78
CA GLU A 43 -4.18 -3.17 -9.38
C GLU A 43 -4.18 -4.59 -8.81
N ARG A 44 -4.51 -5.58 -9.64
CA ARG A 44 -4.45 -7.00 -9.25
C ARG A 44 -3.04 -7.48 -8.90
N ASP A 45 -2.01 -6.83 -9.42
CA ASP A 45 -0.61 -7.17 -9.21
C ASP A 45 -0.02 -6.44 -7.98
N ILE A 46 -0.76 -5.48 -7.41
CA ILE A 46 -0.40 -4.78 -6.16
C ILE A 46 -0.85 -5.63 -4.97
N VAL A 47 0.09 -5.96 -4.09
CA VAL A 47 -0.16 -6.78 -2.91
C VAL A 47 0.35 -6.05 -1.67
N PHE A 48 -0.41 -6.13 -0.59
CA PHE A 48 -0.12 -5.43 0.66
C PHE A 48 0.33 -6.41 1.74
N PHE A 49 1.26 -5.95 2.57
CA PHE A 49 1.76 -6.69 3.73
C PHE A 49 1.89 -5.72 4.91
N THR A 50 1.94 -6.27 6.12
CA THR A 50 2.27 -5.46 7.30
C THR A 50 3.79 -5.37 7.43
N TYR A 51 4.29 -4.37 8.16
CA TYR A 51 5.72 -4.25 8.42
C TYR A 51 6.29 -5.48 9.17
N HIS A 52 5.50 -6.07 10.07
CA HIS A 52 5.92 -7.18 10.93
C HIS A 52 5.70 -8.57 10.31
N ASP A 53 4.92 -8.67 9.23
CA ASP A 53 4.66 -9.93 8.51
C ASP A 53 4.67 -9.67 6.99
N LEU A 54 5.75 -10.13 6.35
CA LEU A 54 6.01 -10.02 4.91
C LEU A 54 5.68 -11.29 4.12
N ASP A 55 5.29 -12.35 4.81
CA ASP A 55 4.98 -13.67 4.25
C ASP A 55 3.47 -13.83 4.03
N THR A 56 2.65 -13.15 4.84
CA THR A 56 1.20 -13.16 4.72
C THR A 56 0.68 -11.87 4.08
N SER A 57 0.14 -11.98 2.87
CA SER A 57 -0.51 -10.84 2.21
C SER A 57 -1.83 -10.47 2.90
N LEU A 58 -2.10 -9.17 3.02
CA LEU A 58 -3.38 -8.67 3.46
C LEU A 58 -4.44 -8.86 2.36
N PRO A 59 -5.63 -9.38 2.70
CA PRO A 59 -6.70 -9.55 1.73
C PRO A 59 -7.31 -8.19 1.33
N PRO A 60 -7.87 -8.08 0.11
CA PRO A 60 -8.33 -6.81 -0.47
C PRO A 60 -9.46 -6.13 0.33
N ASP A 61 -10.29 -6.89 1.03
CA ASP A 61 -11.38 -6.44 1.90
C ASP A 61 -10.91 -5.97 3.29
N THR A 62 -9.60 -5.99 3.55
CA THR A 62 -9.04 -5.47 4.81
C THR A 62 -9.35 -3.98 4.92
N LYS A 63 -10.04 -3.60 6.00
CA LYS A 63 -10.38 -2.21 6.29
C LYS A 63 -9.13 -1.34 6.35
N LEU A 64 -9.15 -0.20 5.66
CA LEU A 64 -7.99 0.67 5.57
C LEU A 64 -7.77 1.49 6.83
N GLN A 65 -8.85 2.01 7.45
CA GLN A 65 -8.73 2.91 8.61
C GLN A 65 -7.84 2.36 9.74
N PRO A 66 -8.04 1.12 10.24
CA PRO A 66 -7.18 0.56 11.28
C PRO A 66 -5.71 0.42 10.84
N LEU A 67 -5.45 0.19 9.54
CA LEU A 67 -4.09 0.16 9.02
C LEU A 67 -3.51 1.57 8.99
N ALA A 68 -4.24 2.53 8.43
CA ALA A 68 -3.80 3.91 8.30
C ALA A 68 -3.41 4.53 9.65
N ASP A 69 -4.20 4.26 10.70
CA ASP A 69 -3.96 4.77 12.05
C ASP A 69 -2.68 4.20 12.69
N ASN A 70 -2.32 2.95 12.35
CA ASN A 70 -1.13 2.29 12.87
C ASN A 70 0.12 2.50 11.99
N THR A 71 -0.05 2.98 10.76
CA THR A 71 1.08 3.17 9.83
C THR A 71 1.91 4.40 10.19
N THR A 72 3.17 4.16 10.56
CA THR A 72 4.15 5.23 10.83
C THR A 72 5.31 5.13 9.85
N LYS A 73 6.24 6.10 9.91
CA LYS A 73 7.47 6.04 9.11
C LYS A 73 8.32 4.80 9.42
N ASN A 74 8.28 4.29 10.65
CA ASN A 74 9.09 3.13 11.05
C ASN A 74 8.34 1.80 10.86
N GLU A 75 7.00 1.84 10.82
CA GLU A 75 6.14 0.69 10.57
C GLU A 75 5.17 1.02 9.42
N PRO A 76 5.69 1.14 8.19
CA PRO A 76 4.88 1.46 7.02
C PRO A 76 4.08 0.24 6.54
N LEU A 77 2.99 0.50 5.80
CA LEU A 77 2.32 -0.54 5.03
C LEU A 77 3.22 -0.93 3.86
N ILE A 78 3.48 -2.22 3.70
CA ILE A 78 4.39 -2.69 2.67
C ILE A 78 3.60 -2.97 1.40
N VAL A 79 4.09 -2.45 0.27
CA VAL A 79 3.47 -2.61 -1.05
C VAL A 79 4.45 -3.34 -1.95
N LYS A 80 4.12 -4.59 -2.28
CA LYS A 80 4.85 -5.38 -3.28
C LYS A 80 4.08 -5.42 -4.59
N TYR A 81 4.77 -5.63 -5.70
CA TYR A 81 4.12 -5.71 -7.00
C TYR A 81 4.73 -6.83 -7.84
N LEU A 82 3.87 -7.74 -8.31
CA LEU A 82 4.28 -8.82 -9.20
C LEU A 82 4.55 -8.23 -10.58
N SER A 83 5.78 -7.77 -10.82
CA SER A 83 6.21 -7.39 -12.17
C SER A 83 6.12 -8.63 -13.04
N GLN A 84 5.22 -8.63 -14.04
CA GLN A 84 5.28 -9.62 -15.11
C GLN A 84 6.59 -9.39 -15.85
N VAL A 85 7.52 -10.33 -15.69
CA VAL A 85 8.71 -10.49 -16.53
C VAL A 85 8.27 -10.73 -17.97
#